data_AF-A0A351EV81-F1
#
_entry.id   AF-A0A351EV81-F1
#
_cell.length_a   1.000
_cell.length_b   1.000
_cell.length_c   1.000
_cell.angle_alpha   90.00
_cell.angle_beta   90.00
_cell.angle_gamma   90.00
#
_symmetry.space_group_name_H-M   'P 1'
#
loop_
_entity.id
_entity.type
_entity.pdbx_description
1 polymer ?
#
loop_
_entity_poly.entity_id
_entity_poly.type
_entity_poly.pdbx_seq_one_letter_code
_entity_poly.pdbx_strand_id
1 'polypeptide(L)' 'MAWADNLLAGGSEPDSELKARLRMHFTDAEIMELTYAMCSFIGYSKQLIMLGLEPETMPVIGVPIPS' A
#
# COMPACT_ATOMS: atom_id res chain seq x y z
N MET A 1 1.15 5.02 7.47
CA MET A 1 2.45 4.32 7.57
C MET A 1 2.25 2.94 8.17
N ALA A 2 1.88 2.80 9.45
CA ALA A 2 1.73 1.49 10.12
C ALA A 2 0.86 0.43 9.40
N TRP A 3 -0.20 0.84 8.68
CA TRP A 3 -1.00 -0.10 7.87
C TRP A 3 -0.20 -0.70 6.71
N ALA A 4 0.53 0.15 5.98
CA ALA A 4 1.37 -0.28 4.87
C ALA A 4 2.51 -1.20 5.37
N ASP A 5 3.10 -0.88 6.52
CA ASP A 5 4.15 -1.68 7.13
C ASP A 5 3.64 -3.10 7.47
N ASN A 6 2.43 -3.22 8.03
CA ASN A 6 1.80 -4.51 8.31
C ASN A 6 1.58 -5.34 7.02
N LEU A 7 1.10 -4.71 5.95
CA LEU A 7 0.92 -5.38 4.65
C LEU A 7 2.26 -5.85 4.04
N LEU A 8 3.29 -5.01 4.10
CA LEU A 8 4.63 -5.32 3.59
C LEU A 8 5.33 -6.41 4.41
N ALA A 9 5.07 -6.48 5.72
CA ALA A 9 5.59 -7.52 6.61
C ALA A 9 4.90 -8.89 6.43
N GLY A 10 3.96 -9.03 5.50
CA GLY A 10 3.29 -10.28 5.18
C GLY A 10 1.78 -10.29 5.41
N GLY A 11 1.19 -9.17 5.86
CA GLY A 11 -0.27 -9.01 5.94
C GLY A 11 -0.93 -9.87 7.03
N SER A 12 -0.26 -10.04 8.17
CA SER A 12 -0.86 -10.70 9.33
C SER A 12 -2.06 -9.90 9.86
N GLU A 13 -2.96 -10.57 10.58
CA GLU A 13 -4.12 -9.89 11.15
C GLU A 13 -3.66 -8.70 12.03
N PRO A 14 -4.11 -7.48 11.73
CA PRO A 14 -3.71 -6.28 12.45
C PRO A 14 -4.34 -6.27 13.84
N ASP A 15 -3.62 -5.75 14.82
CA ASP A 15 -4.13 -5.61 16.18
C ASP A 15 -5.36 -4.67 16.25
N SER A 16 -6.09 -4.77 17.36
CA SER A 16 -7.32 -4.00 17.57
C SER A 16 -7.08 -2.49 17.62
N GLU A 17 -5.90 -2.05 18.07
CA GLU A 17 -5.53 -0.64 18.16
C GLU A 17 -5.27 -0.03 16.77
N LEU A 18 -4.58 -0.75 15.89
CA LEU A 18 -4.36 -0.38 14.50
C LEU A 18 -5.67 -0.33 13.72
N LYS A 19 -6.55 -1.32 13.89
CA LYS A 19 -7.91 -1.29 13.30
C LYS A 19 -8.71 -0.09 13.79
N ALA A 20 -8.65 0.24 15.08
CA ALA A 20 -9.37 1.38 15.65
C ALA A 20 -8.83 2.72 15.09
N ARG A 21 -7.51 2.90 15.03
CA ARG A 21 -6.88 4.10 14.47
C ARG A 21 -7.22 4.29 12.98
N LEU A 22 -7.25 3.22 12.19
CA LEU A 22 -7.67 3.29 10.78
C LEU A 22 -9.09 3.80 10.65
N ARG A 23 -10.02 3.27 11.47
CA ARG A 23 -11.43 3.67 11.46
C ARG A 23 -11.70 5.08 11.98
N MET A 24 -10.74 5.71 12.66
CA MET A 24 -10.85 7.13 13.03
C MET A 24 -10.68 8.06 11.82
N HIS A 25 -10.05 7.58 10.74
CA HIS A 25 -9.71 8.41 9.58
C HIS A 25 -10.36 7.93 8.28
N PHE A 26 -10.71 6.65 8.19
CA PHE A 26 -11.22 6.03 6.98
C PHE A 26 -12.45 5.17 7.29
N THR A 27 -13.39 5.18 6.36
CA THR A 27 -14.49 4.22 6.31
C THR A 27 -13.99 2.83 5.97
N ASP A 28 -14.78 1.78 6.28
CA ASP A 28 -14.40 0.42 5.92
C ASP A 28 -14.21 0.24 4.39
N ALA A 29 -14.96 1.00 3.57
CA ALA A 29 -14.80 1.02 2.12
C ALA A 29 -13.45 1.61 1.68
N GLU A 30 -13.06 2.76 2.25
CA GLU A 30 -11.76 3.39 1.98
C GLU A 30 -10.59 2.52 2.47
N ILE A 31 -10.75 1.82 3.59
CA ILE A 31 -9.75 0.86 4.09
C ILE A 31 -9.62 -0.32 3.11
N MET A 32 -10.74 -0.81 2.56
CA MET A 32 -10.72 -1.86 1.54
C MET A 32 -9.99 -1.38 0.27
N GLU A 33 -10.29 -0.19 -0.22
CA GLU A 33 -9.67 0.37 -1.43
C GLU A 33 -8.17 0.59 -1.24
N LEU A 34 -7.78 1.15 -0.09
CA LEU A 34 -6.38 1.32 0.30
C LEU A 34 -5.64 -0.03 0.29
N THR A 35 -6.25 -1.05 0.89
CA THR A 35 -5.69 -2.40 0.96
C THR A 35 -5.56 -3.02 -0.43
N TYR A 36 -6.58 -2.87 -1.28
CA TYR A 36 -6.56 -3.35 -2.65
C TYR A 36 -5.44 -2.70 -3.48
N ALA A 37 -5.30 -1.38 -3.40
CA ALA A 37 -4.26 -0.62 -4.11
C ALA A 37 -2.86 -1.07 -3.67
N MET A 38 -2.63 -1.20 -2.35
CA MET A 38 -1.37 -1.66 -1.77
C MET A 38 -1.01 -3.08 -2.22
N CYS A 39 -1.95 -4.03 -2.12
CA CYS A 39 -1.72 -5.41 -2.55
C CYS A 39 -1.44 -5.52 -4.05
N SER A 40 -2.15 -4.74 -4.86
CA SER A 40 -1.91 -4.68 -6.31
C SER A 40 -0.50 -4.17 -6.62
N PHE A 41 -0.09 -3.08 -5.96
CA PHE A 41 1.27 -2.54 -6.08
C PHE A 41 2.33 -3.58 -5.69
N ILE A 42 2.17 -4.27 -4.56
CA ILE A 42 3.10 -5.32 -4.11
C ILE A 42 3.14 -6.48 -5.12
N GLY A 43 1.98 -6.92 -5.61
CA GLY A 43 1.88 -8.01 -6.59
C GLY A 43 2.61 -7.69 -7.89
N TYR A 44 2.33 -6.52 -8.49
CA TYR A 44 2.99 -6.09 -9.72
C TYR A 44 4.49 -5.85 -9.52
N SER A 45 4.89 -5.28 -8.39
CA SER A 45 6.31 -5.07 -8.06
C SER A 45 7.06 -6.41 -8.03
N LYS A 46 6.48 -7.45 -7.40
CA LYS A 46 7.08 -8.79 -7.38
C LYS A 46 7.16 -9.41 -8.77
N GLN A 47 6.13 -9.23 -9.61
CA GLN A 47 6.14 -9.73 -10.98
C GLN A 47 7.25 -9.06 -11.81
N LEU A 48 7.40 -7.74 -11.72
CA LEU A 48 8.47 -7.01 -12.42
C LEU A 48 9.86 -7.48 -11.99
N ILE A 49 10.08 -7.63 -10.68
CA ILE A 49 11.34 -8.16 -10.14
C ILE A 49 11.62 -9.58 -10.65
N MET A 50 10.64 -10.48 -10.57
CA MET A 50 10.79 -11.86 -11.05
C MET A 50 11.12 -11.96 -12.54
N LEU A 51 10.60 -11.04 -13.34
CA LEU A 51 10.85 -11.00 -14.79
C LEU A 51 12.15 -10.28 -15.17
N GLY A 52 12.90 -9.74 -14.19
CA GLY A 52 14.08 -8.92 -14.45
C GLY A 52 13.75 -7.60 -15.15
N LEU A 53 12.52 -7.10 -15.00
CA LEU A 53 12.01 -5.86 -15.58
C LEU A 53 12.04 -4.71 -14.58
N GLU A 54 12.93 -4.77 -13.58
CA GLU A 54 13.11 -3.68 -12.64
C GLU A 54 13.65 -2.44 -13.41
N PRO A 55 13.01 -1.27 -13.28
CA PRO A 55 13.49 -0.07 -13.95
C PRO A 55 14.85 0.35 -13.39
N GLU A 56 15.87 0.47 -14.25
CA GLU A 56 17.19 1.06 -13.89
C GLU A 56 17.06 2.48 -13.33
N THR A 57 15.97 3.17 -13.72
CA THR A 57 15.61 4.49 -13.19
C THR A 57 14.10 4.57 -13.00
N MET A 58 13.65 5.12 -11.88
CA MET A 58 12.25 5.43 -11.63
C MET A 58 11.99 6.89 -12.01
N PRO A 59 11.29 7.19 -13.12
CA PRO A 59 10.97 8.56 -13.47
C PRO A 59 10.07 9.17 -12.38
N VAL A 60 10.56 10.20 -11.71
CA VAL A 60 9.80 10.92 -10.68
C VAL A 60 8.78 11.82 -11.38
N ILE A 61 7.53 11.37 -11.41
CA ILE A 61 6.40 12.20 -11.84
C ILE A 61 5.83 12.88 -10.59
N GLY A 62 6.20 14.14 -10.38
CA GLY A 62 5.59 14.96 -9.34
C GLY A 62 4.16 15.33 -9.75
N VAL A 63 3.17 14.71 -9.12
CA VAL A 63 1.77 15.16 -9.25
C VAL A 63 1.55 16.31 -8.26
N PRO A 64 1.22 17.53 -8.72
CA PRO A 64 0.94 18.63 -7.81
C PRO A 64 -0.31 18.28 -7.00
N ILE A 65 -0.18 18.36 -5.66
CA ILE A 65 -1.29 18.18 -4.74
C ILE A 65 -2.08 19.50 -4.74
N PRO A 66 -3.37 19.53 -5.10
CA PRO A 66 -4.19 20.73 -4.98
C PRO A 66 -4.22 21.21 -3.54
N SER A 67 -4.02 22.52 -3.34
CA SER A 67 -4.09 23.21 -2.05
C SER A 67 -5.51 23.28 -1.50
#